data_AF-A0AA88VPB2-F1
#
_entry.id   AF-A0AA88VPB2-F1
#
_cell.length_a   1.000
_cell.length_b   1.000
_cell.length_c   1.000
_cell.angle_alpha   90.00
_cell.angle_beta   90.00
_cell.angle_gamma   90.00
#
_symmetry.space_group_name_H-M   'P 1'
#
loop_
_entity.id
_entity.type
_entity.pdbx_description
1 polymer ?
#
loop_
_entity_poly.entity_id
_entity_poly.type
_entity_poly.pdbx_seq_one_letter_code
_entity_poly.pdbx_strand_id
1 'polypeptide(L)'
;MHSSTSLMLRRFCTLGAGGAASSPIKKKQLVFLGSPQVSASVLDTLFNASSAPDSLFEVAAVVTQPPSGRDMGRKVMPSPVAQHALDRGFPSDLIFTPVRAGEEAFLSELRSLEPELCITAFYGNILPSKFLKIPPLVLPRDKEVFQNQTHETFAYSFAQAVYTMYVSGSEMLSRFEMARQVAAEEAQQKREAIKEAEEATRRAEELSKQETDYLAQIETLERRLERVKRRVAEEVKKARDQGIRDFLDGNAGDEWLKKRTDDGLEIYELSFAKAKEMRPLPVDRSSRGLSSGDLFGRGVGTVNIHPSLLPLYRGAAPVQRALQDGVKETGVSLAFTVRALDAGPVIARETIKVNDHIKAPELLDLLFGLGSKLLIRELPSIIDGSARSKLETQDDSKASLAPKINPEESWLSFDQEASVLHNKVRAFAGWPGTRARVAALDKKSGQQNVLELKVITSRVCGSDNSQGGEADNVIFSRGSLVFPYGGSTALEVSEIKENLECESCLIDSSELNSANVLRRKITKDDAIFL
;
A
#
# COMPACT_ATOMS: atom_id res chain seq x y z
N MET A 1 -64.85 19.43 67.13
CA MET A 1 -63.69 20.05 67.80
C MET A 1 -62.47 19.19 67.45
N HIS A 2 -61.63 19.61 66.49
CA HIS A 2 -60.21 20.00 66.72
C HIS A 2 -59.42 18.90 67.49
N SER A 3 -58.27 18.36 67.11
CA SER A 3 -57.21 18.76 66.18
C SER A 3 -56.10 17.67 66.17
N SER A 4 -55.42 17.51 65.03
CA SER A 4 -53.96 17.31 64.85
C SER A 4 -53.18 16.09 65.41
N THR A 5 -52.80 15.23 64.46
CA THR A 5 -51.43 14.75 64.09
C THR A 5 -50.35 14.47 65.14
N SER A 6 -49.77 13.26 65.07
CA SER A 6 -48.31 13.07 65.04
C SER A 6 -47.95 11.69 64.44
N LEU A 7 -47.28 11.70 63.28
CA LEU A 7 -46.72 10.52 62.60
C LEU A 7 -45.29 10.28 63.11
N MET A 8 -45.05 9.15 63.78
CA MET A 8 -43.69 8.69 64.08
C MET A 8 -43.11 7.89 62.90
N LEU A 9 -42.08 8.46 62.27
CA LEU A 9 -41.25 7.79 61.27
C LEU A 9 -40.24 6.87 61.99
N ARG A 10 -40.38 5.54 61.85
CA ARG A 10 -39.38 4.57 62.30
C ARG A 10 -38.21 4.55 61.30
N ARG A 11 -37.01 4.91 61.76
CA ARG A 11 -35.74 4.70 61.04
C ARG A 11 -35.43 3.20 60.98
N PHE A 12 -35.44 2.62 59.79
CA PHE A 12 -34.73 1.37 59.50
C PHE A 12 -33.32 1.74 59.01
N CYS A 13 -32.29 1.44 59.83
CA CYS A 13 -30.91 1.44 59.38
C CYS A 13 -30.65 0.14 58.61
N THR A 14 -30.73 0.19 57.29
CA THR A 14 -30.10 -0.81 56.42
C THR A 14 -28.71 -0.30 56.05
N LEU A 15 -27.67 -0.98 56.54
CA LEU A 15 -26.29 -0.86 56.05
C LEU A 15 -26.26 -1.27 54.58
N GLY A 16 -26.43 -0.30 53.67
CA GLY A 16 -26.12 -0.47 52.27
C GLY A 16 -24.60 -0.50 52.12
N ALA A 17 -24.06 -1.66 51.76
CA ALA A 17 -22.70 -1.77 51.26
C ALA A 17 -22.56 -0.80 50.08
N GLY A 18 -21.79 0.26 50.26
CA GLY A 18 -21.39 1.17 49.19
C GLY A 18 -20.50 0.41 48.23
N GLY A 19 -21.10 -0.27 47.26
CA GLY A 19 -20.40 -0.64 46.04
C GLY A 19 -19.96 0.65 45.37
N ALA A 20 -18.65 0.91 45.35
CA ALA A 20 -18.07 1.96 44.54
C ALA A 20 -18.47 1.70 43.09
N ALA A 21 -19.45 2.46 42.59
CA ALA A 21 -19.73 2.51 41.16
C ALA A 21 -18.47 3.04 40.49
N SER A 22 -17.67 2.15 39.89
CA SER A 22 -16.50 2.54 39.12
C SER A 22 -16.97 3.45 38.00
N SER A 23 -16.47 4.69 37.96
CA SER A 23 -16.67 5.58 36.80
C SER A 23 -16.36 4.81 35.52
N PRO A 24 -17.18 4.92 34.46
CA PRO A 24 -16.96 4.19 33.22
C PRO A 24 -15.54 4.52 32.72
N ILE A 25 -14.75 3.47 32.47
CA ILE A 25 -13.40 3.61 31.93
C ILE A 25 -13.53 4.36 30.61
N LYS A 26 -12.90 5.55 30.52
CA LYS A 26 -12.90 6.33 29.29
C LYS A 26 -12.14 5.53 28.21
N LYS A 27 -12.85 5.16 27.14
CA LYS A 27 -12.26 4.47 25.99
C LYS A 27 -11.27 5.39 25.27
N LYS A 28 -10.14 4.81 24.85
CA LYS A 28 -9.13 5.46 24.04
C LYS A 28 -9.62 5.69 22.61
N GLN A 29 -9.32 6.86 22.05
CA GLN A 29 -9.65 7.18 20.65
C GLN A 29 -8.66 6.50 19.69
N LEU A 30 -9.12 5.47 18.97
CA LEU A 30 -8.33 4.75 17.97
C LEU A 30 -8.74 5.17 16.56
N VAL A 31 -7.77 5.53 15.72
CA VAL A 31 -7.99 5.77 14.28
C VAL A 31 -7.41 4.63 13.47
N PHE A 32 -8.23 4.05 12.59
CA PHE A 32 -7.80 2.97 11.71
C PHE A 32 -7.45 3.49 10.31
N LEU A 33 -6.35 3.02 9.72
CA LEU A 33 -5.89 3.37 8.39
C LEU A 33 -5.73 2.11 7.52
N GLY A 34 -6.45 2.04 6.42
CA GLY A 34 -6.39 0.87 5.53
C GLY A 34 -7.25 1.03 4.30
N SER A 35 -7.00 0.23 3.27
CA SER A 35 -7.70 0.37 1.98
C SER A 35 -8.21 -0.95 1.37
N PRO A 36 -7.38 -1.98 1.16
CA PRO A 36 -7.82 -3.21 0.50
C PRO A 36 -8.69 -4.09 1.40
N GLN A 37 -9.24 -5.16 0.81
CA GLN A 37 -10.13 -6.11 1.50
C GLN A 37 -9.52 -6.70 2.78
N VAL A 38 -8.21 -7.02 2.77
CA VAL A 38 -7.52 -7.53 3.97
C VAL A 38 -7.56 -6.55 5.14
N SER A 39 -7.51 -5.25 4.86
CA SER A 39 -7.62 -4.20 5.87
C SER A 39 -9.05 -4.06 6.38
N ALA A 40 -10.06 -4.35 5.56
CA ALA A 40 -11.45 -4.37 6.00
C ALA A 40 -11.68 -5.47 7.06
N SER A 41 -11.07 -6.64 6.89
CA SER A 41 -11.11 -7.72 7.89
C SER A 41 -10.43 -7.32 9.21
N VAL A 42 -9.36 -6.53 9.16
CA VAL A 42 -8.71 -5.97 10.37
C VAL A 42 -9.65 -4.98 11.07
N LEU A 43 -10.26 -4.07 10.30
CA LEU A 43 -11.24 -3.11 10.82
C LEU A 43 -12.44 -3.82 11.47
N ASP A 44 -12.94 -4.88 10.86
CA ASP A 44 -14.00 -5.72 11.42
C ASP A 44 -13.64 -6.23 12.82
N THR A 45 -12.43 -6.76 12.95
CA THR A 45 -11.88 -7.26 14.22
C THR A 45 -11.83 -6.15 15.26
N LEU A 46 -11.40 -4.94 14.87
CA LEU A 46 -11.36 -3.77 15.75
C LEU A 46 -12.76 -3.32 16.19
N PHE A 47 -13.75 -3.28 15.28
CA PHE A 47 -15.14 -2.96 15.64
C PHE A 47 -15.74 -3.98 16.61
N ASN A 48 -15.48 -5.26 16.39
CA ASN A 48 -15.96 -6.32 17.28
C ASN A 48 -15.32 -6.18 18.67
N ALA A 49 -14.02 -5.92 18.73
CA ALA A 49 -13.29 -5.71 19.98
C ALA A 49 -13.65 -4.40 20.70
N SER A 50 -13.95 -3.31 19.97
CA SER A 50 -14.37 -2.04 20.57
C SER A 50 -15.76 -2.09 21.19
N SER A 51 -16.61 -3.00 20.70
CA SER A 51 -17.99 -3.17 21.17
C SER A 51 -18.09 -3.94 22.50
N ALA A 52 -17.00 -4.59 22.94
CA ALA A 52 -16.99 -5.29 24.23
C ALA A 52 -17.19 -4.31 25.42
N PRO A 53 -17.89 -4.71 26.50
CA PRO A 53 -18.15 -3.84 27.65
C PRO A 53 -16.87 -3.38 28.38
N ASP A 54 -15.85 -4.22 28.39
CA ASP A 54 -14.53 -4.01 29.00
C ASP A 54 -13.49 -3.46 28.01
N SER A 55 -13.92 -3.08 26.80
CA SER A 55 -13.01 -2.57 25.80
C SER A 55 -12.32 -1.28 26.23
N LEU A 56 -11.01 -1.22 26.00
CA LEU A 56 -10.16 -0.08 26.35
C LEU A 56 -10.18 1.03 25.29
N PHE A 57 -10.80 0.80 24.14
CA PHE A 57 -10.77 1.70 23.01
C PHE A 57 -12.09 1.74 22.24
N GLU A 58 -12.25 2.80 21.45
CA GLU A 58 -13.28 2.90 20.43
C GLU A 58 -12.65 3.34 19.10
N VAL A 59 -13.26 2.94 17.99
CA VAL A 59 -12.83 3.37 16.66
C VAL A 59 -13.41 4.76 16.41
N ALA A 60 -12.56 5.78 16.54
CA ALA A 60 -12.92 7.19 16.42
C ALA A 60 -13.07 7.64 14.97
N ALA A 61 -12.25 7.08 14.07
CA ALA A 61 -12.32 7.36 12.64
C ALA A 61 -11.66 6.26 11.80
N VAL A 62 -12.03 6.23 10.53
CA VAL A 62 -11.44 5.38 9.50
C VAL A 62 -10.80 6.26 8.44
N VAL A 63 -9.55 6.01 8.08
CA VAL A 63 -8.84 6.69 6.99
C VAL A 63 -8.55 5.67 5.89
N THR A 64 -8.95 5.98 4.67
CA THR A 64 -8.79 5.08 3.54
C THR A 64 -8.50 5.86 2.25
N GLN A 65 -8.11 5.15 1.19
CA GLN A 65 -7.85 5.80 -0.10
C GLN A 65 -9.16 6.32 -0.72
N PRO A 66 -9.10 7.40 -1.52
CA PRO A 66 -10.24 7.89 -2.28
C PRO A 66 -10.90 6.78 -3.10
N PRO A 67 -12.22 6.87 -3.34
CA PRO A 67 -12.91 6.03 -4.31
C PRO A 67 -12.16 6.00 -5.64
N SER A 68 -11.99 4.81 -6.21
CA SER A 68 -11.27 4.64 -7.48
C SER A 68 -12.07 3.75 -8.42
N GLY A 69 -12.05 4.10 -9.72
CA GLY A 69 -12.58 3.29 -10.80
C GLY A 69 -11.42 2.82 -11.67
N ARG A 70 -11.18 1.50 -11.73
CA ARG A 70 -10.24 0.92 -12.68
C ARG A 70 -11.02 0.56 -13.96
N ASP A 71 -10.73 1.31 -15.02
CA ASP A 71 -11.13 1.18 -16.43
C ASP A 71 -12.50 1.73 -16.89
N MET A 72 -12.49 2.15 -18.17
CA MET A 72 -13.49 2.97 -18.87
C MET A 72 -14.95 2.54 -18.63
N GLY A 73 -15.74 3.44 -18.04
CA GLY A 73 -17.19 3.30 -17.92
C GLY A 73 -17.72 2.67 -16.63
N ARG A 74 -16.87 2.27 -15.67
CA ARG A 74 -17.33 1.74 -14.37
C ARG A 74 -17.69 2.82 -13.36
N LYS A 75 -18.72 2.54 -12.55
CA LYS A 75 -19.12 3.37 -11.40
C LYS A 75 -17.94 3.51 -10.44
N VAL A 76 -17.69 4.73 -9.96
CA VAL A 76 -16.72 5.01 -8.90
C VAL A 76 -17.18 4.31 -7.64
N MET A 77 -16.37 3.38 -7.13
CA MET A 77 -16.68 2.62 -5.91
C MET A 77 -15.79 3.09 -4.76
N PRO A 78 -16.32 3.15 -3.52
CA PRO A 78 -15.51 3.32 -2.33
C PRO A 78 -14.47 2.20 -2.20
N SER A 79 -13.43 2.45 -1.41
CA SER A 79 -12.49 1.39 -1.04
C SER A 79 -13.21 0.27 -0.26
N PRO A 80 -12.69 -0.96 -0.27
CA PRO A 80 -13.21 -2.04 0.58
C PRO A 80 -13.35 -1.65 2.05
N VAL A 81 -12.40 -0.89 2.60
CA VAL A 81 -12.48 -0.40 3.99
C VAL A 81 -13.59 0.61 4.20
N ALA A 82 -13.77 1.59 3.31
CA ALA A 82 -14.88 2.54 3.39
C ALA A 82 -16.23 1.82 3.28
N GLN A 83 -16.37 0.91 2.30
CA GLN A 83 -17.60 0.15 2.12
C GLN A 83 -17.93 -0.67 3.37
N HIS A 84 -16.95 -1.39 3.92
CA HIS A 84 -17.15 -2.19 5.13
C HIS A 84 -17.54 -1.35 6.35
N ALA A 85 -16.95 -0.17 6.52
CA ALA A 85 -17.31 0.76 7.58
C ALA A 85 -18.78 1.23 7.44
N LEU A 86 -19.20 1.61 6.23
CA LEU A 86 -20.57 2.01 5.94
C LEU A 86 -21.57 0.87 6.17
N ASP A 87 -21.24 -0.35 5.74
CA ASP A 87 -22.08 -1.54 5.91
C ASP A 87 -22.28 -1.89 7.40
N ARG A 88 -21.28 -1.57 8.25
CA ARG A 88 -21.36 -1.69 9.72
C ARG A 88 -22.12 -0.52 10.38
N GLY A 89 -22.62 0.44 9.61
CA GLY A 89 -23.30 1.63 10.12
C GLY A 89 -22.37 2.66 10.74
N PHE A 90 -21.07 2.63 10.40
CA PHE A 90 -20.12 3.63 10.87
C PHE A 90 -20.42 5.01 10.25
N PRO A 91 -20.37 6.11 11.02
CA PRO A 91 -20.72 7.44 10.50
C PRO A 91 -19.83 7.84 9.32
N SER A 92 -20.45 8.26 8.22
CA SER A 92 -19.74 8.60 6.99
C SER A 92 -18.83 9.82 7.13
N ASP A 93 -19.17 10.73 8.03
CA ASP A 93 -18.38 11.93 8.39
C ASP A 93 -17.11 11.61 9.20
N LEU A 94 -16.99 10.38 9.72
CA LEU A 94 -15.79 9.87 10.37
C LEU A 94 -14.96 8.96 9.45
N ILE A 95 -15.28 8.93 8.15
CA ILE A 95 -14.52 8.22 7.12
C ILE A 95 -13.76 9.26 6.28
N PHE A 96 -12.44 9.33 6.48
CA PHE A 96 -11.56 10.24 5.75
C PHE A 96 -10.97 9.57 4.51
N THR A 97 -11.00 10.27 3.39
CA THR A 97 -10.40 9.80 2.13
C THR A 97 -9.42 10.79 1.51
N PRO A 98 -8.33 11.19 2.22
CA PRO A 98 -7.37 12.13 1.67
C PRO A 98 -6.61 11.50 0.50
N VAL A 99 -6.31 12.28 -0.54
CA VAL A 99 -5.46 11.79 -1.65
C VAL A 99 -4.05 11.55 -1.13
N ARG A 100 -3.56 12.43 -0.24
CA ARG A 100 -2.28 12.33 0.46
C ARG A 100 -2.48 12.47 1.96
N ALA A 101 -1.82 11.61 2.73
CA ALA A 101 -1.83 11.67 4.20
C ALA A 101 -1.24 12.97 4.79
N GLY A 102 -0.65 13.82 3.95
CA GLY A 102 -0.10 15.13 4.31
C GLY A 102 -1.00 16.32 3.97
N GLU A 103 -2.26 16.14 3.60
CA GLU A 103 -3.16 17.27 3.34
C GLU A 103 -3.54 17.99 4.65
N GLU A 104 -3.43 19.34 4.67
CA GLU A 104 -3.61 20.09 5.92
C GLU A 104 -5.07 20.14 6.39
N ALA A 105 -6.03 20.16 5.45
CA ALA A 105 -7.45 20.06 5.78
C ALA A 105 -7.73 18.76 6.56
N PHE A 106 -7.31 17.62 6.01
CA PHE A 106 -7.40 16.31 6.66
C PHE A 106 -6.69 16.28 8.01
N LEU A 107 -5.45 16.77 8.10
CA LEU A 107 -4.70 16.76 9.36
C LEU A 107 -5.33 17.66 10.44
N SER A 108 -6.01 18.74 10.05
CA SER A 108 -6.72 19.60 10.99
C SER A 108 -7.90 18.86 11.62
N GLU A 109 -8.67 18.13 10.82
CA GLU A 109 -9.79 17.30 11.30
C GLU A 109 -9.28 16.12 12.13
N LEU A 110 -8.20 15.46 11.70
CA LEU A 110 -7.60 14.38 12.48
C LEU A 110 -7.08 14.86 13.84
N ARG A 111 -6.56 16.09 13.94
CA ARG A 111 -6.13 16.67 15.23
C ARG A 111 -7.31 16.99 16.15
N SER A 112 -8.46 17.41 15.63
CA SER A 112 -9.64 17.72 16.46
C SER A 112 -10.25 16.47 17.09
N LEU A 113 -10.00 15.29 16.53
CA LEU A 113 -10.35 14.00 17.13
C LEU A 113 -9.48 13.60 18.33
N GLU A 114 -8.35 14.29 18.55
CA GLU A 114 -7.37 13.98 19.60
C GLU A 114 -7.01 12.48 19.69
N PRO A 115 -6.63 11.81 18.56
CA PRO A 115 -6.43 10.37 18.55
C PRO A 115 -5.27 9.96 19.45
N GLU A 116 -5.51 8.94 20.26
CA GLU A 116 -4.52 8.42 21.21
C GLU A 116 -3.70 7.29 20.56
N LEU A 117 -4.25 6.58 19.58
CA LEU A 117 -3.59 5.50 18.86
C LEU A 117 -4.04 5.47 17.40
N CYS A 118 -3.10 5.31 16.47
CA CYS A 118 -3.41 4.98 15.09
C CYS A 118 -2.99 3.54 14.78
N ILE A 119 -3.83 2.78 14.08
CA ILE A 119 -3.49 1.47 13.53
C ILE A 119 -3.49 1.58 12.02
N THR A 120 -2.38 1.20 11.37
CA THR A 120 -2.29 1.11 9.92
C THR A 120 -2.14 -0.33 9.47
N ALA A 121 -2.90 -0.69 8.43
CA ALA A 121 -2.88 -1.98 7.77
C ALA A 121 -3.07 -1.74 6.27
N PHE A 122 -1.99 -1.79 5.48
CA PHE A 122 -2.05 -1.65 4.02
C PHE A 122 -2.79 -0.37 3.53
N TYR A 123 -2.50 0.78 4.15
CA TYR A 123 -3.14 2.06 3.78
C TYR A 123 -2.69 2.59 2.40
N GLY A 124 -1.42 2.40 2.04
CA GLY A 124 -0.87 2.72 0.72
C GLY A 124 -0.30 4.14 0.55
N ASN A 125 -0.54 5.04 1.51
CA ASN A 125 0.10 6.37 1.56
C ASN A 125 1.27 6.36 2.55
N ILE A 126 2.34 7.06 2.19
CA ILE A 126 3.45 7.35 3.11
C ILE A 126 2.93 8.34 4.17
N LEU A 127 3.13 8.00 5.45
CA LEU A 127 2.74 8.84 6.57
C LEU A 127 3.84 9.90 6.84
N PRO A 128 3.59 11.19 6.57
CA PRO A 128 4.60 12.23 6.79
C PRO A 128 4.80 12.50 8.28
N SER A 129 5.93 13.12 8.64
CA SER A 129 6.23 13.48 10.03
C SER A 129 5.12 14.29 10.71
N LYS A 130 4.41 15.13 9.97
CA LYS A 130 3.29 15.92 10.51
C LYS A 130 2.06 15.09 10.86
N PHE A 131 1.86 13.93 10.22
CA PHE A 131 0.86 12.94 10.62
C PHE A 131 1.33 12.19 11.87
N LEU A 132 2.58 11.68 11.85
CA LEU A 132 3.14 10.87 12.94
C LEU A 132 3.26 11.61 14.28
N LYS A 133 3.17 12.96 14.26
CA LYS A 133 3.12 13.80 15.47
C LYS A 133 1.72 13.93 16.09
N ILE A 134 0.66 13.48 15.42
CA ILE A 134 -0.72 13.66 15.91
C ILE A 134 -0.99 12.74 17.11
N PRO A 135 -0.86 11.40 17.00
CA PRO A 135 -0.61 10.58 18.17
C PRO A 135 0.91 10.57 18.40
N PRO A 136 1.47 11.39 19.31
CA PRO A 136 2.90 11.39 19.56
C PRO A 136 3.37 10.00 20.02
N LEU A 137 4.44 9.50 19.41
CA LEU A 137 5.16 8.32 19.90
C LEU A 137 6.29 8.80 20.81
N VAL A 138 6.26 8.38 22.08
CA VAL A 138 7.35 8.62 23.05
C VAL A 138 8.11 7.30 23.24
N LEU A 139 9.35 7.23 22.78
CA LEU A 139 10.19 6.04 22.90
C LEU A 139 11.08 6.12 24.16
N PRO A 140 11.49 4.99 24.76
CA PRO A 140 12.30 4.98 25.98
C PRO A 140 13.65 5.74 25.89
N ARG A 141 14.18 5.98 24.67
CA ARG A 141 15.46 6.67 24.48
C ARG A 141 15.40 8.19 24.68
N ASP A 142 14.20 8.79 24.77
CA ASP A 142 14.06 10.24 24.97
C ASP A 142 14.31 10.68 26.43
N LYS A 143 14.84 9.80 27.29
CA LYS A 143 15.05 10.04 28.73
C LYS A 143 16.50 10.26 29.18
N GLU A 144 17.50 10.15 28.30
CA GLU A 144 18.92 10.31 28.68
C GLU A 144 19.66 11.42 27.93
N VAL A 145 19.09 12.62 27.85
CA VAL A 145 19.90 13.85 27.71
C VAL A 145 19.16 14.96 28.43
N PHE A 146 19.32 15.05 29.75
CA PHE A 146 19.22 16.27 30.58
C PHE A 146 19.10 15.83 32.05
N GLN A 147 20.23 15.59 32.72
CA GLN A 147 20.53 16.13 34.06
C GLN A 147 21.83 15.56 34.64
N ASN A 148 22.59 16.50 35.23
CA ASN A 148 23.60 16.34 36.29
C ASN A 148 25.04 16.04 35.88
N GLN A 149 25.77 17.14 35.65
CA GLN A 149 27.11 17.31 36.20
C GLN A 149 27.09 17.09 37.72
N THR A 150 27.99 16.26 38.24
CA THR A 150 28.74 16.52 39.48
C THR A 150 29.99 15.63 39.51
N HIS A 151 31.08 16.22 39.98
CA HIS A 151 32.43 15.70 40.10
C HIS A 151 32.54 14.48 41.05
N GLU A 152 33.39 13.52 40.69
CA GLU A 152 34.38 12.81 41.54
C GLU A 152 34.64 11.40 40.99
N THR A 153 35.58 11.25 40.05
CA THR A 153 36.24 9.96 39.74
C THR A 153 37.43 10.09 38.77
N PHE A 154 38.08 11.26 38.71
CA PHE A 154 39.11 11.53 37.68
C PHE A 154 40.56 11.25 38.14
N ALA A 155 40.80 11.02 39.43
CA ALA A 155 42.17 10.94 39.95
C ALA A 155 42.83 9.55 39.85
N TYR A 156 42.05 8.46 39.80
CA TYR A 156 42.62 7.10 39.85
C TYR A 156 42.87 6.48 38.46
N SER A 157 42.12 6.89 37.44
CA SER A 157 42.29 6.41 36.06
C SER A 157 43.49 7.07 35.34
N PHE A 158 43.87 8.29 35.74
CA PHE A 158 44.96 9.04 35.09
C PHE A 158 46.35 8.47 35.42
N ALA A 159 46.58 8.02 36.66
CA ALA A 159 47.86 7.43 37.07
C ALA A 159 48.12 6.08 36.39
N GLN A 160 47.07 5.31 36.12
CA GLN A 160 47.17 3.99 35.48
C GLN A 160 47.40 4.13 33.97
N ALA A 161 46.79 5.13 33.33
CA ALA A 161 46.99 5.44 31.91
C ALA A 161 48.42 5.92 31.60
N VAL A 162 49.03 6.72 32.48
CA VAL A 162 50.40 7.24 32.29
C VAL A 162 51.45 6.13 32.35
N TYR A 163 51.25 5.10 33.19
CA TYR A 163 52.17 3.96 33.29
C TYR A 163 52.10 3.03 32.07
N THR A 164 50.90 2.84 31.49
CA THR A 164 50.73 2.02 30.28
C THR A 164 51.23 2.72 29.01
N MET A 165 51.15 4.06 28.95
CA MET A 165 51.67 4.85 27.83
C MET A 165 53.21 4.81 27.69
N TYR A 166 53.94 4.54 28.77
CA TYR A 166 55.42 4.56 28.76
C TYR A 166 56.04 3.30 28.14
N VAL A 167 55.29 2.20 27.98
CA VAL A 167 55.85 0.88 27.62
C VAL A 167 55.61 0.47 26.14
N SER A 168 54.81 1.23 25.36
CA SER A 168 54.40 0.82 23.99
C SER A 168 54.55 1.95 22.93
N GLY A 169 55.59 2.77 23.03
CA GLY A 169 55.73 3.98 22.21
C GLY A 169 55.99 3.77 20.71
N SER A 170 56.62 2.68 20.27
CA SER A 170 57.06 2.53 18.87
C SER A 170 56.03 1.91 17.92
N GLU A 171 55.18 0.98 18.40
CA GLU A 171 54.14 0.35 17.56
C GLU A 171 52.87 1.20 17.42
N MET A 172 52.61 2.07 18.39
CA MET A 172 51.40 2.91 18.40
C MET A 172 51.48 4.05 17.39
N LEU A 173 52.67 4.62 17.17
CA LEU A 173 52.91 5.69 16.20
C LEU A 173 52.63 5.24 14.76
N SER A 174 53.07 4.04 14.38
CA SER A 174 52.84 3.49 13.03
C SER A 174 51.34 3.23 12.77
N ARG A 175 50.61 2.72 13.77
CA ARG A 175 49.16 2.52 13.66
C ARG A 175 48.38 3.83 13.61
N PHE A 176 48.83 4.86 14.32
CA PHE A 176 48.21 6.18 14.30
C PHE A 176 48.41 6.90 12.96
N GLU A 177 49.60 6.77 12.36
CA GLU A 177 49.89 7.28 11.02
C GLU A 177 49.04 6.57 9.95
N MET A 178 48.90 5.24 10.05
CA MET A 178 48.04 4.46 9.15
C MET A 178 46.56 4.85 9.28
N ALA A 179 46.05 4.97 10.52
CA ALA A 179 44.68 5.39 10.77
C ALA A 179 44.41 6.83 10.28
N ARG A 180 45.40 7.72 10.39
CA ARG A 180 45.33 9.09 9.89
C ARG A 180 45.31 9.15 8.36
N GLN A 181 46.04 8.28 7.67
CA GLN A 181 45.99 8.14 6.21
C GLN A 181 44.63 7.64 5.75
N VAL A 182 44.10 6.57 6.37
CA VAL A 182 42.77 6.03 6.06
C VAL A 182 41.68 7.09 6.27
N ALA A 183 41.72 7.82 7.38
CA ALA A 183 40.76 8.89 7.65
C ALA A 183 40.87 10.05 6.64
N ALA A 184 42.07 10.34 6.13
CA ALA A 184 42.28 11.36 5.11
C ALA A 184 41.73 10.93 3.74
N GLU A 185 41.93 9.66 3.37
CA GLU A 185 41.36 9.08 2.14
C GLU A 185 39.83 9.02 2.18
N GLU A 186 39.24 8.59 3.29
CA GLU A 186 37.78 8.61 3.47
C GLU A 186 37.21 10.04 3.40
N ALA A 187 37.92 11.02 3.97
CA ALA A 187 37.51 12.43 3.89
C ALA A 187 37.61 12.97 2.46
N GLN A 188 38.59 12.52 1.67
CA GLN A 188 38.71 12.87 0.26
C GLN A 188 37.57 12.27 -0.56
N GLN A 189 37.29 10.97 -0.40
CA GLN A 189 36.18 10.30 -1.07
C GLN A 189 34.83 10.96 -0.74
N LYS A 190 34.60 11.34 0.53
CA LYS A 190 33.40 12.08 0.92
C LYS A 190 33.30 13.45 0.24
N ARG A 191 34.41 14.17 0.08
CA ARG A 191 34.43 15.47 -0.63
C ARG A 191 34.13 15.32 -2.11
N GLU A 192 34.62 14.26 -2.75
CA GLU A 192 34.32 13.94 -4.15
C GLU A 192 32.84 13.57 -4.32
N ALA A 193 32.31 12.71 -3.45
CA ALA A 193 30.89 12.34 -3.45
C ALA A 193 29.96 13.55 -3.22
N ILE A 194 30.35 14.51 -2.37
CA ILE A 194 29.60 15.75 -2.17
C ILE A 194 29.59 16.60 -3.45
N LYS A 195 30.72 16.73 -4.15
CA LYS A 195 30.79 17.45 -5.44
C LYS A 195 29.91 16.80 -6.50
N GLU A 196 29.92 15.48 -6.60
CA GLU A 196 29.03 14.75 -7.52
C GLU A 196 27.55 14.96 -7.19
N ALA A 197 27.20 14.98 -5.90
CA ALA A 197 25.84 15.26 -5.45
C ALA A 197 25.40 16.71 -5.75
N GLU A 198 26.30 17.68 -5.60
CA GLU A 198 26.06 19.09 -5.96
C GLU A 198 25.85 19.25 -7.47
N GLU A 199 26.65 18.58 -8.30
CA GLU A 199 26.45 18.58 -9.76
C GLU A 199 25.15 17.91 -10.18
N ALA A 200 24.79 16.79 -9.55
CA ALA A 200 23.52 16.11 -9.80
C ALA A 200 22.32 17.00 -9.41
N THR A 201 22.44 17.75 -8.32
CA THR A 201 21.43 18.72 -7.88
C THR A 201 21.28 19.85 -8.90
N ARG A 202 22.39 20.40 -9.41
CA ARG A 202 22.35 21.43 -10.45
C ARG A 202 21.69 20.96 -11.74
N ARG A 203 21.97 19.72 -12.18
CA ARG A 203 21.30 19.10 -13.33
C ARG A 203 19.80 18.91 -13.11
N ALA A 204 19.39 18.55 -11.89
CA ALA A 204 17.97 18.42 -11.55
C ALA A 204 17.25 19.79 -11.57
N GLU A 205 17.90 20.85 -11.12
CA GLU A 205 17.37 22.22 -11.22
C GLU A 205 17.24 22.71 -12.67
N GLU A 206 18.22 22.39 -13.53
CA GLU A 206 18.16 22.67 -14.98
C GLU A 206 16.99 21.93 -15.65
N LEU A 207 16.78 20.65 -15.32
CA LEU A 207 15.64 19.87 -15.83
C LEU A 207 14.29 20.39 -15.32
N SER A 208 14.20 20.80 -14.05
CA SER A 208 13.00 21.41 -13.47
C SER A 208 12.62 22.72 -14.18
N LYS A 209 13.63 23.53 -14.54
CA LYS A 209 13.42 24.74 -15.34
C LYS A 209 12.89 24.40 -16.74
N GLN A 210 13.46 23.36 -17.38
CA GLN A 210 13.00 22.90 -18.69
C GLN A 210 11.56 22.36 -18.64
N GLU A 211 11.18 21.64 -17.59
CA GLU A 211 9.80 21.17 -17.35
C GLU A 211 8.83 22.35 -17.23
N THR A 212 9.22 23.41 -16.52
CA THR A 212 8.42 24.64 -16.38
C THR A 212 8.18 25.32 -17.74
N ASP A 213 9.21 25.37 -18.59
CA ASP A 213 9.10 25.92 -19.95
C ASP A 213 8.17 25.08 -20.84
N TYR A 214 8.20 23.75 -20.71
CA TYR A 214 7.28 22.86 -21.42
C TYR A 214 5.83 23.05 -20.97
N LEU A 215 5.58 23.20 -19.66
CA LEU A 215 4.24 23.45 -19.13
C LEU A 215 3.67 24.78 -19.65
N ALA A 216 4.47 25.84 -19.74
CA ALA A 216 4.07 27.11 -20.32
C ALA A 216 3.71 26.99 -21.83
N GLN A 217 4.43 26.14 -22.57
CA GLN A 217 4.10 25.84 -23.97
C GLN A 217 2.78 25.09 -24.10
N ILE A 218 2.52 24.10 -23.24
CA ILE A 218 1.27 23.35 -23.20
C ILE A 218 0.09 24.30 -22.94
N GLU A 219 0.20 25.17 -21.93
CA GLU A 219 -0.87 26.14 -21.62
C GLU A 219 -1.15 27.07 -22.82
N THR A 220 -0.10 27.47 -23.54
CA THR A 220 -0.22 28.28 -24.76
C THR A 220 -0.98 27.52 -25.87
N LEU A 221 -0.68 26.22 -26.04
CA LEU A 221 -1.37 25.36 -27.00
C LEU A 221 -2.83 25.13 -26.63
N GLU A 222 -3.14 24.92 -25.36
CA GLU A 222 -4.51 24.78 -24.85
C GLU A 222 -5.34 26.04 -25.12
N ARG A 223 -4.78 27.24 -24.87
CA ARG A 223 -5.44 28.51 -25.23
C ARG A 223 -5.66 28.64 -26.74
N ARG A 224 -4.75 28.13 -27.59
CA ARG A 224 -4.95 28.10 -29.05
C ARG A 224 -6.08 27.15 -29.43
N LEU A 225 -6.10 25.95 -28.85
CA LEU A 225 -7.15 24.95 -29.08
C LEU A 225 -8.52 25.51 -28.70
N GLU A 226 -8.63 26.20 -27.56
CA GLU A 226 -9.88 26.79 -27.10
C GLU A 226 -10.40 27.90 -28.03
N ARG A 227 -9.49 28.67 -28.65
CA ARG A 227 -9.86 29.63 -29.70
C ARG A 227 -10.36 28.94 -30.96
N VAL A 228 -9.75 27.82 -31.36
CA VAL A 228 -10.20 27.03 -32.51
C VAL A 228 -11.59 26.46 -32.23
N LYS A 229 -11.80 25.85 -31.06
CA LYS A 229 -13.11 25.33 -30.63
C LYS A 229 -14.21 26.40 -30.70
N ARG A 230 -13.94 27.61 -30.18
CA ARG A 230 -14.89 28.73 -30.28
C ARG A 230 -15.19 29.13 -31.72
N ARG A 231 -14.17 29.23 -32.58
CA ARG A 231 -14.37 29.58 -34.00
C ARG A 231 -15.20 28.52 -34.72
N VAL A 232 -14.92 27.24 -34.47
CA VAL A 232 -15.71 26.12 -35.03
C VAL A 232 -17.15 26.20 -34.53
N ALA A 233 -17.38 26.43 -33.23
CA ALA A 233 -18.72 26.57 -32.68
C ALA A 233 -19.49 27.75 -33.28
N GLU A 234 -18.83 28.89 -33.53
CA GLU A 234 -19.43 30.04 -34.22
C GLU A 234 -19.80 29.73 -35.67
N GLU A 235 -18.93 29.05 -36.42
CA GLU A 235 -19.21 28.66 -37.81
C GLU A 235 -20.34 27.63 -37.90
N VAL A 236 -20.38 26.66 -36.98
CA VAL A 236 -21.49 25.71 -36.86
C VAL A 236 -22.80 26.44 -36.55
N LYS A 237 -22.77 27.43 -35.64
CA LYS A 237 -23.94 28.26 -35.32
C LYS A 237 -24.41 29.07 -36.54
N LYS A 238 -23.49 29.71 -37.28
CA LYS A 238 -23.82 30.44 -38.51
C LYS A 238 -24.44 29.52 -39.56
N ALA A 239 -23.86 28.34 -39.79
CA ALA A 239 -24.38 27.37 -40.74
C ALA A 239 -25.78 26.87 -40.35
N ARG A 240 -26.01 26.62 -39.06
CA ARG A 240 -27.33 26.28 -38.53
C ARG A 240 -28.34 27.40 -38.72
N ASP A 241 -27.99 28.62 -38.31
CA ASP A 241 -28.89 29.77 -38.39
C ASP A 241 -29.18 30.15 -39.86
N GLN A 242 -28.22 29.94 -40.77
CA GLN A 242 -28.41 30.09 -42.21
C GLN A 242 -29.33 29.01 -42.78
N GLY A 243 -29.12 27.73 -42.42
CA GLY A 243 -30.01 26.65 -42.85
C GLY A 243 -31.45 26.82 -42.33
N ILE A 244 -31.63 27.37 -41.13
CA ILE A 244 -32.96 27.75 -40.61
C ILE A 244 -33.57 28.88 -41.44
N ARG A 245 -32.80 29.90 -41.83
CA ARG A 245 -33.29 30.99 -42.71
C ARG A 245 -33.67 30.48 -44.09
N ASP A 246 -32.81 29.69 -44.73
CA ASP A 246 -33.06 29.13 -46.05
C ASP A 246 -34.32 28.24 -46.06
N PHE A 247 -34.59 27.53 -44.95
CA PHE A 247 -35.82 26.77 -44.73
C PHE A 247 -37.06 27.68 -44.57
N LEU A 248 -36.97 28.74 -43.76
CA LEU A 248 -38.07 29.69 -43.56
C LEU A 248 -38.40 30.51 -44.82
N ASP A 249 -37.39 30.81 -45.63
CA ASP A 249 -37.53 31.58 -46.88
C ASP A 249 -37.98 30.71 -48.07
N GLY A 250 -38.24 29.42 -47.87
CA GLY A 250 -38.71 28.49 -48.91
C GLY A 250 -37.64 28.13 -49.95
N ASN A 251 -36.36 28.42 -49.67
CA ASN A 251 -35.22 28.17 -50.56
C ASN A 251 -34.51 26.84 -50.26
N ALA A 252 -34.91 26.12 -49.22
CA ALA A 252 -34.38 24.79 -48.90
C ALA A 252 -34.92 23.74 -49.89
N GLY A 253 -34.22 23.56 -51.02
CA GLY A 253 -34.51 22.46 -51.95
C GLY A 253 -34.33 21.09 -51.29
N ASP A 254 -35.11 20.11 -51.74
CA ASP A 254 -35.17 18.69 -51.29
C ASP A 254 -33.81 17.96 -51.17
N GLU A 255 -32.73 18.57 -51.67
CA GLU A 255 -31.37 18.08 -51.60
C GLU A 255 -30.75 18.15 -50.19
N TRP A 256 -31.19 19.09 -49.35
CA TRP A 256 -30.63 19.32 -48.00
C TRP A 256 -31.00 18.23 -46.99
N LEU A 257 -32.20 17.65 -47.10
CA LEU A 257 -32.65 16.57 -46.22
C LEU A 257 -31.95 15.23 -46.51
N LYS A 258 -31.58 14.96 -47.77
CA LYS A 258 -30.97 13.68 -48.16
C LYS A 258 -29.53 13.51 -47.66
N LYS A 259 -28.81 14.59 -47.38
CA LYS A 259 -27.40 14.52 -46.98
C LYS A 259 -27.19 14.26 -45.47
N ARG A 260 -28.24 14.39 -44.65
CA ARG A 260 -28.16 14.33 -43.18
C ARG A 260 -28.47 12.97 -42.57
N THR A 261 -28.94 12.01 -43.35
CA THR A 261 -29.21 10.65 -42.88
C THR A 261 -27.97 9.76 -42.86
N ASP A 262 -26.89 10.15 -43.56
CA ASP A 262 -25.72 9.28 -43.74
C ASP A 262 -24.62 9.50 -42.69
N ASP A 263 -24.54 10.68 -42.05
CA ASP A 263 -23.52 10.99 -41.05
C ASP A 263 -24.18 11.26 -39.68
N GLY A 264 -24.39 10.19 -38.92
CA GLY A 264 -25.00 10.22 -37.59
C GLY A 264 -24.19 11.01 -36.56
N LEU A 265 -24.85 11.92 -35.85
CA LEU A 265 -24.35 12.47 -34.59
C LEU A 265 -25.53 12.92 -33.71
N GLU A 266 -25.88 12.10 -32.72
CA GLU A 266 -26.71 12.48 -31.58
C GLU A 266 -25.90 13.41 -30.65
N ILE A 267 -26.47 14.56 -30.28
CA ILE A 267 -25.88 15.50 -29.31
C ILE A 267 -26.75 15.53 -28.05
N TYR A 268 -26.10 15.26 -26.91
CA TYR A 268 -26.61 15.38 -25.54
C TYR A 268 -26.84 16.86 -25.13
N GLU A 269 -27.99 17.15 -24.52
CA GLU A 269 -28.23 18.41 -23.78
C GLU A 269 -27.75 18.30 -22.32
N LEU A 270 -26.89 19.24 -21.90
CA LEU A 270 -26.46 19.48 -20.54
C LEU A 270 -27.37 20.50 -19.85
N SER A 271 -27.84 20.16 -18.65
CA SER A 271 -28.44 21.10 -17.69
C SER A 271 -27.35 21.67 -16.77
N PHE A 272 -27.12 22.99 -16.82
CA PHE A 272 -26.35 23.73 -15.80
C PHE A 272 -27.25 24.78 -15.14
N ALA A 273 -27.68 24.51 -13.91
CA ALA A 273 -28.28 25.52 -13.04
C ALA A 273 -27.87 25.29 -11.58
N LYS A 274 -27.58 26.40 -10.90
CA LYS A 274 -27.36 26.59 -9.45
C LYS A 274 -25.99 26.24 -8.86
N ALA A 275 -25.12 27.25 -8.85
CA ALA A 275 -24.12 27.44 -7.79
C ALA A 275 -24.03 28.94 -7.46
N LYS A 276 -24.87 29.40 -6.53
CA LYS A 276 -24.73 30.72 -5.90
C LYS A 276 -25.40 30.68 -4.54
N GLU A 277 -24.62 30.31 -3.50
CA GLU A 277 -24.82 30.71 -2.10
C GLU A 277 -23.72 30.08 -1.24
N MET A 278 -22.70 30.86 -0.89
CA MET A 278 -21.86 30.61 0.28
C MET A 278 -21.80 31.88 1.12
N ARG A 279 -22.15 31.77 2.40
CA ARG A 279 -21.90 32.76 3.45
C ARG A 279 -20.80 32.23 4.38
N PRO A 280 -19.92 33.08 4.92
CA PRO A 280 -18.88 32.65 5.84
C PRO A 280 -19.42 32.43 7.26
N LEU A 281 -18.88 31.42 7.96
CA LEU A 281 -19.11 31.15 9.38
C LEU A 281 -18.06 31.85 10.27
N PRO A 282 -18.39 32.18 11.54
CA PRO A 282 -17.51 32.96 12.41
C PRO A 282 -16.45 32.12 13.13
N VAL A 283 -15.29 32.73 13.34
CA VAL A 283 -14.15 32.18 14.10
C VAL A 283 -14.36 32.50 15.58
N ASP A 284 -14.52 31.47 16.42
CA ASP A 284 -14.45 31.61 17.88
C ASP A 284 -13.01 31.41 18.37
N ARG A 285 -12.55 32.34 19.21
CA ARG A 285 -11.27 32.31 19.92
C ARG A 285 -11.57 32.04 21.39
N SER A 286 -11.33 30.81 21.83
CA SER A 286 -11.09 30.53 23.24
C SER A 286 -9.80 29.71 23.42
N SER A 287 -8.68 30.41 23.48
CA SER A 287 -7.41 29.86 23.95
C SER A 287 -7.48 29.66 25.48
N ARG A 288 -7.74 28.43 25.93
CA ARG A 288 -7.40 28.04 27.31
C ARG A 288 -5.95 27.54 27.30
N GLY A 289 -5.12 28.17 28.12
CA GLY A 289 -3.72 27.81 28.30
C GLY A 289 -3.58 26.40 28.86
N LEU A 290 -2.86 25.55 28.14
CA LEU A 290 -2.39 24.26 28.62
C LEU A 290 -1.10 24.47 29.41
N SER A 291 -1.06 23.97 30.65
CA SER A 291 0.15 23.97 31.47
C SER A 291 1.07 22.82 31.02
N SER A 292 2.38 23.00 31.17
CA SER A 292 3.42 22.06 30.71
C SER A 292 3.39 20.66 31.34
N GLY A 293 2.42 20.35 32.22
CA GLY A 293 2.23 19.02 32.82
C GLY A 293 1.35 18.05 32.02
N ASP A 294 0.54 18.52 31.08
CA ASP A 294 -0.47 17.70 30.36
C ASP A 294 0.01 17.13 29.00
N LEU A 295 1.23 17.47 28.58
CA LEU A 295 1.81 17.03 27.29
C LEU A 295 2.33 15.59 27.30
N PHE A 296 2.48 14.99 28.47
CA PHE A 296 2.98 13.63 28.65
C PHE A 296 1.84 12.69 29.06
N GLY A 297 1.05 12.20 28.10
CA GLY A 297 0.07 11.15 28.42
C GLY A 297 -1.00 10.76 27.40
N ARG A 298 -1.12 11.40 26.23
CA ARG A 298 -2.25 11.10 25.33
C ARG A 298 -1.92 10.22 24.12
N GLY A 299 -0.81 10.44 23.42
CA GLY A 299 -0.45 9.62 22.25
C GLY A 299 0.38 8.38 22.59
N VAL A 300 0.01 7.25 22.00
CA VAL A 300 0.78 6.00 22.01
C VAL A 300 1.62 5.85 20.73
N GLY A 301 1.17 6.46 19.63
CA GLY A 301 1.85 6.44 18.33
C GLY A 301 0.99 5.83 17.23
N THR A 302 1.64 5.46 16.13
CA THR A 302 1.00 4.71 15.03
C THR A 302 1.62 3.31 14.96
N VAL A 303 0.79 2.26 14.97
CA VAL A 303 1.23 0.86 14.87
C VAL A 303 0.85 0.31 13.51
N ASN A 304 1.80 -0.32 12.82
CA ASN A 304 1.59 -1.00 11.54
C ASN A 304 1.49 -2.51 11.72
N ILE A 305 0.54 -3.13 11.03
CA ILE A 305 0.53 -4.58 10.78
C ILE A 305 1.32 -4.82 9.49
N HIS A 306 2.56 -5.29 9.63
CA HIS A 306 3.45 -5.52 8.50
C HIS A 306 3.56 -7.01 8.17
N PRO A 307 3.18 -7.48 6.97
CA PRO A 307 3.10 -8.91 6.64
C PRO A 307 4.48 -9.48 6.24
N SER A 308 5.48 -9.28 7.10
CA SER A 308 6.76 -9.97 7.07
C SER A 308 7.38 -10.02 8.47
N LEU A 309 8.42 -10.83 8.63
CA LEU A 309 9.26 -10.87 9.83
C LEU A 309 10.31 -9.75 9.79
N LEU A 310 9.89 -8.51 10.08
CA LEU A 310 10.80 -7.35 10.16
C LEU A 310 12.06 -7.66 11.00
N PRO A 311 13.28 -7.32 10.53
CA PRO A 311 13.57 -6.33 9.47
C PRO A 311 13.54 -6.85 8.03
N LEU A 312 13.18 -8.12 7.79
CA LEU A 312 13.08 -8.67 6.43
C LEU A 312 11.89 -8.08 5.69
N TYR A 313 12.05 -7.85 4.39
CA TYR A 313 11.01 -7.42 3.46
C TYR A 313 10.34 -6.09 3.85
N ARG A 314 11.11 -5.06 4.18
CA ARG A 314 10.61 -3.69 4.33
C ARG A 314 10.11 -3.14 3.00
N GLY A 315 8.95 -2.51 2.96
CA GLY A 315 8.44 -1.83 1.77
C GLY A 315 7.12 -2.34 1.24
N ALA A 316 6.91 -2.18 -0.07
CA ALA A 316 5.60 -2.17 -0.69
C ALA A 316 5.03 -3.56 -1.03
N ALA A 317 5.87 -4.57 -1.25
CA ALA A 317 5.42 -5.89 -1.72
C ALA A 317 6.01 -7.08 -0.92
N PRO A 318 5.97 -7.06 0.43
CA PRO A 318 6.61 -8.07 1.27
C PRO A 318 6.19 -9.51 0.97
N VAL A 319 4.88 -9.74 0.78
CA VAL A 319 4.33 -11.08 0.54
C VAL A 319 4.78 -11.64 -0.81
N GLN A 320 4.69 -10.82 -1.87
CA GLN A 320 5.09 -11.23 -3.21
C GLN A 320 6.58 -11.53 -3.26
N ARG A 321 7.42 -10.65 -2.68
CA ARG A 321 8.87 -10.82 -2.69
C ARG A 321 9.31 -12.03 -1.87
N ALA A 322 8.69 -12.27 -0.71
CA ALA A 322 8.95 -13.48 0.08
C ALA A 322 8.60 -14.78 -0.68
N LEU A 323 7.47 -14.82 -1.39
CA LEU A 323 7.10 -15.98 -2.20
C LEU A 323 8.03 -16.15 -3.41
N GLN A 324 8.43 -15.04 -4.05
CA GLN A 324 9.37 -15.04 -5.17
C GLN A 324 10.73 -15.61 -4.77
N ASP A 325 11.21 -15.26 -3.57
CA ASP A 325 12.46 -15.78 -2.99
C ASP A 325 12.35 -17.25 -2.53
N GLY A 326 11.15 -17.84 -2.58
CA GLY A 326 10.95 -19.24 -2.23
C GLY A 326 11.06 -19.53 -0.73
N VAL A 327 10.82 -18.54 0.14
CA VAL A 327 10.96 -18.73 1.59
C VAL A 327 10.03 -19.84 2.09
N LYS A 328 10.53 -20.62 3.06
CA LYS A 328 9.77 -21.69 3.72
C LYS A 328 9.09 -21.25 5.02
N GLU A 329 9.47 -20.08 5.51
CA GLU A 329 8.89 -19.44 6.68
C GLU A 329 8.80 -17.93 6.44
N THR A 330 7.70 -17.35 6.88
CA THR A 330 7.48 -15.90 6.94
C THR A 330 6.60 -15.60 8.15
N GLY A 331 6.01 -14.42 8.22
CA GLY A 331 5.14 -14.06 9.32
C GLY A 331 4.64 -12.64 9.24
N VAL A 332 4.17 -12.15 10.38
CA VAL A 332 3.64 -10.80 10.54
C VAL A 332 4.31 -10.14 11.74
N SER A 333 4.63 -8.86 11.60
CA SER A 333 5.17 -8.01 12.65
C SER A 333 4.19 -6.90 12.99
N LEU A 334 3.98 -6.65 14.28
CA LEU A 334 3.45 -5.38 14.75
C LEU A 334 4.62 -4.46 15.06
N ALA A 335 4.68 -3.30 14.42
CA ALA A 335 5.76 -2.34 14.65
C ALA A 335 5.22 -0.93 14.75
N PHE A 336 5.86 -0.09 15.58
CA PHE A 336 5.58 1.34 15.54
C PHE A 336 6.03 1.92 14.19
N THR A 337 5.28 2.88 13.68
CA THR A 337 5.62 3.58 12.44
C THR A 337 6.51 4.78 12.76
N VAL A 338 7.62 4.87 12.05
CA VAL A 338 8.56 5.99 12.11
C VAL A 338 8.73 6.57 10.70
N ARG A 339 9.50 7.66 10.56
CA ARG A 339 9.75 8.27 9.24
C ARG A 339 10.49 7.33 8.29
N ALA A 340 11.40 6.52 8.82
CA ALA A 340 12.11 5.51 8.04
C ALA A 340 11.16 4.35 7.68
N LEU A 341 11.20 3.92 6.41
CA LEU A 341 10.32 2.91 5.84
C LEU A 341 10.40 1.60 6.64
N ASP A 342 9.28 1.22 7.27
CA ASP A 342 9.10 -0.03 8.04
C ASP A 342 10.24 -0.35 9.04
N ALA A 343 10.92 0.68 9.55
CA ALA A 343 12.10 0.55 10.40
C ALA A 343 11.83 0.81 11.88
N GLY A 344 10.56 1.06 12.25
CA GLY A 344 10.24 1.37 13.64
C GLY A 344 10.31 0.15 14.56
N PRO A 345 10.40 0.36 15.89
CA PRO A 345 10.55 -0.74 16.84
C PRO A 345 9.42 -1.77 16.74
N VAL A 346 9.78 -3.05 16.77
CA VAL A 346 8.84 -4.16 16.72
C VAL A 346 8.30 -4.44 18.13
N ILE A 347 6.98 -4.61 18.20
CA ILE A 347 6.21 -4.89 19.42
C ILE A 347 6.08 -6.41 19.61
N ALA A 348 5.71 -7.12 18.54
CA ALA A 348 5.53 -8.57 18.54
C ALA A 348 5.59 -9.12 17.12
N ARG A 349 5.82 -10.44 16.99
CA ARG A 349 5.79 -11.17 15.72
C ARG A 349 5.07 -12.50 15.87
N GLU A 350 4.55 -13.01 14.78
CA GLU A 350 4.03 -14.39 14.65
C GLU A 350 4.59 -15.00 13.36
N THR A 351 5.04 -16.25 13.42
CA THR A 351 5.62 -16.97 12.28
C THR A 351 4.64 -17.97 11.69
N ILE A 352 4.77 -18.25 10.40
CA ILE A 352 4.07 -19.32 9.70
C ILE A 352 4.98 -20.02 8.70
N LYS A 353 4.73 -21.32 8.54
CA LYS A 353 5.32 -22.10 7.45
C LYS A 353 4.63 -21.76 6.13
N VAL A 354 5.42 -21.59 5.09
CA VAL A 354 4.96 -21.34 3.72
C VAL A 354 5.04 -22.65 2.97
N ASN A 355 3.89 -23.14 2.50
CA ASN A 355 3.84 -24.31 1.63
C ASN A 355 4.12 -23.91 0.17
N ASP A 356 4.42 -24.90 -0.68
CA ASP A 356 4.80 -24.61 -2.08
C ASP A 356 3.61 -24.21 -2.96
N HIS A 357 2.36 -24.42 -2.51
CA HIS A 357 1.17 -24.17 -3.31
C HIS A 357 0.53 -22.80 -3.03
N ILE A 358 0.79 -22.20 -1.87
CA ILE A 358 0.12 -20.98 -1.44
C ILE A 358 0.48 -19.81 -2.36
N LYS A 359 -0.57 -19.09 -2.78
CA LYS A 359 -0.46 -17.91 -3.63
C LYS A 359 -0.45 -16.63 -2.80
N ALA A 360 0.09 -15.54 -3.36
CA ALA A 360 0.22 -14.27 -2.65
C ALA A 360 -1.09 -13.73 -2.04
N PRO A 361 -2.26 -13.78 -2.70
CA PRO A 361 -3.52 -13.33 -2.09
C PRO A 361 -3.89 -14.14 -0.84
N GLU A 362 -3.79 -15.46 -0.91
CA GLU A 362 -4.10 -16.37 0.20
C GLU A 362 -3.14 -16.15 1.38
N LEU A 363 -1.83 -16.02 1.09
CA LEU A 363 -0.84 -15.74 2.12
C LEU A 363 -1.07 -14.37 2.76
N LEU A 364 -1.43 -13.35 1.98
CA LEU A 364 -1.75 -12.02 2.48
C LEU A 364 -2.95 -12.07 3.44
N ASP A 365 -4.02 -12.77 3.07
CA ASP A 365 -5.21 -12.96 3.90
C ASP A 365 -4.85 -13.66 5.23
N LEU A 366 -4.05 -14.73 5.18
CA LEU A 366 -3.58 -15.44 6.38
C LEU A 366 -2.76 -14.54 7.29
N LEU A 367 -1.81 -13.78 6.73
CA LEU A 367 -0.92 -12.91 7.49
C LEU A 367 -1.68 -11.75 8.15
N PHE A 368 -2.66 -11.15 7.47
CA PHE A 368 -3.51 -10.12 8.08
C PHE A 368 -4.49 -10.69 9.11
N GLY A 369 -4.97 -11.93 8.90
CA GLY A 369 -5.75 -12.64 9.92
C GLY A 369 -4.95 -12.90 11.20
N LEU A 370 -3.69 -13.32 11.06
CA LEU A 370 -2.76 -13.48 12.20
C LEU A 370 -2.40 -12.14 12.83
N GLY A 371 -2.10 -11.14 12.00
CA GLY A 371 -1.77 -9.79 12.44
C GLY A 371 -2.90 -9.13 13.22
N SER A 372 -4.15 -9.37 12.83
CA SER A 372 -5.33 -8.88 13.55
C SER A 372 -5.45 -9.52 14.94
N LYS A 373 -5.28 -10.85 15.03
CA LYS A 373 -5.27 -11.56 16.32
C LYS A 373 -4.13 -11.10 17.23
N LEU A 374 -2.95 -10.95 16.65
CA LEU A 374 -1.76 -10.42 17.31
C LEU A 374 -2.04 -9.00 17.82
N LEU A 375 -2.65 -8.13 17.00
CA LEU A 375 -3.00 -6.77 17.38
C LEU A 375 -3.95 -6.76 18.58
N ILE A 376 -5.05 -7.51 18.55
CA ILE A 376 -5.98 -7.56 19.67
C ILE A 376 -5.30 -8.03 20.96
N ARG A 377 -4.39 -9.01 20.86
CA ARG A 377 -3.61 -9.49 22.01
C ARG A 377 -2.70 -8.40 22.59
N GLU A 378 -2.05 -7.62 21.74
CA GLU A 378 -1.06 -6.63 22.15
C GLU A 378 -1.67 -5.27 22.51
N LEU A 379 -2.89 -4.96 22.04
CA LEU A 379 -3.58 -3.68 22.24
C LEU A 379 -3.63 -3.22 23.70
N PRO A 380 -3.95 -4.07 24.71
CA PRO A 380 -3.92 -3.64 26.11
C PRO A 380 -2.56 -3.07 26.52
N SER A 381 -1.48 -3.79 26.19
CA SER A 381 -0.11 -3.36 26.53
C SER A 381 0.37 -2.14 25.72
N ILE A 382 -0.16 -1.96 24.51
CA ILE A 382 0.09 -0.78 23.69
C ILE A 382 -0.59 0.43 24.33
N ILE A 383 -1.88 0.30 24.69
CA ILE A 383 -2.71 1.35 25.26
C ILE A 383 -2.19 1.81 26.63
N ASP A 384 -1.83 0.89 27.52
CA ASP A 384 -1.30 1.22 28.85
C ASP A 384 0.19 1.61 28.83
N GLY A 385 0.85 1.44 27.68
CA GLY A 385 2.26 1.78 27.44
C GLY A 385 3.26 0.75 27.95
N SER A 386 2.83 -0.35 28.56
CA SER A 386 3.71 -1.42 29.06
C SER A 386 4.44 -2.17 27.93
N ALA A 387 3.91 -2.15 26.70
CA ALA A 387 4.58 -2.72 25.52
C ALA A 387 5.98 -2.13 25.28
N ARG A 388 6.25 -0.92 25.79
CA ARG A 388 7.55 -0.24 25.65
C ARG A 388 8.72 -1.02 26.25
N SER A 389 8.49 -1.83 27.28
CA SER A 389 9.54 -2.61 27.94
C SER A 389 10.05 -3.79 27.12
N LYS A 390 9.26 -4.24 26.13
CA LYS A 390 9.56 -5.37 25.25
C LYS A 390 9.82 -4.96 23.80
N LEU A 391 9.96 -3.68 23.52
CA LEU A 391 10.22 -3.19 22.17
C LEU A 391 11.59 -3.61 21.68
N GLU A 392 11.62 -4.19 20.49
CA GLU A 392 12.85 -4.55 19.80
C GLU A 392 13.18 -3.50 18.74
N THR A 393 14.31 -2.81 18.89
CA THR A 393 14.82 -1.99 17.79
C THR A 393 15.31 -2.91 16.68
N GLN A 394 14.98 -2.57 15.45
CA GLN A 394 15.42 -3.34 14.30
C GLN A 394 16.92 -3.13 14.02
N ASP A 395 17.61 -4.19 13.64
CA ASP A 395 18.98 -4.14 13.14
C ASP A 395 18.96 -3.86 11.63
N ASP A 396 19.33 -2.63 11.25
CA ASP A 396 19.29 -2.18 9.86
C ASP A 396 20.26 -2.96 8.95
N SER A 397 21.32 -3.57 9.50
CA SER A 397 22.25 -4.41 8.71
C SER A 397 21.62 -5.72 8.24
N LYS A 398 20.52 -6.14 8.87
CA LYS A 398 19.75 -7.36 8.53
C LYS A 398 18.51 -7.05 7.71
N ALA A 399 18.27 -5.79 7.36
CA ALA A 399 17.09 -5.41 6.61
C ALA A 399 17.17 -5.87 5.16
N SER A 400 16.11 -6.53 4.68
CA SER A 400 15.90 -6.77 3.25
C SER A 400 14.74 -5.93 2.73
N LEU A 401 14.79 -5.56 1.46
CA LEU A 401 13.80 -4.67 0.84
C LEU A 401 12.79 -5.48 0.03
N ALA A 402 11.54 -5.03 0.07
CA ALA A 402 10.44 -5.53 -0.75
C ALA A 402 9.92 -4.42 -1.66
N PRO A 403 10.66 -4.10 -2.75
CA PRO A 403 10.27 -3.04 -3.66
C PRO A 403 8.93 -3.38 -4.33
N LYS A 404 8.21 -2.32 -4.72
CA LYS A 404 6.95 -2.43 -5.48
C LYS A 404 7.18 -3.30 -6.72
N ILE A 405 6.22 -4.17 -7.03
CA ILE A 405 6.24 -4.96 -8.27
C ILE A 405 5.86 -4.04 -9.43
N ASN A 406 6.54 -4.17 -10.57
CA ASN A 406 6.15 -3.49 -11.81
C ASN A 406 5.53 -4.46 -12.83
N PRO A 407 4.57 -4.04 -13.68
CA PRO A 407 3.92 -4.91 -14.66
C PRO A 407 4.89 -5.66 -15.60
N GLU A 408 6.03 -5.06 -15.91
CA GLU A 408 7.08 -5.59 -16.78
C GLU A 408 7.75 -6.82 -16.16
N GLU A 409 7.71 -6.96 -14.83
CA GLU A 409 8.21 -8.15 -14.15
C GLU A 409 7.34 -9.38 -14.41
N SER A 410 6.15 -9.25 -15.01
CA SER A 410 5.22 -10.38 -15.21
C SER A 410 5.76 -11.48 -16.13
N TRP A 411 6.75 -11.22 -16.97
CA TRP A 411 7.28 -12.20 -17.92
C TRP A 411 8.07 -13.34 -17.25
N LEU A 412 7.73 -14.57 -17.57
CA LEU A 412 8.51 -15.77 -17.25
C LEU A 412 9.67 -15.92 -18.23
N SER A 413 10.82 -16.31 -17.71
CA SER A 413 12.04 -16.55 -18.49
C SER A 413 12.45 -18.00 -18.30
N PHE A 414 12.23 -18.84 -19.31
CA PHE A 414 12.38 -20.30 -19.19
C PHE A 414 13.84 -20.78 -19.15
N ASP A 415 14.80 -19.85 -19.17
CA ASP A 415 16.20 -20.06 -18.80
C ASP A 415 16.42 -20.15 -17.27
N GLN A 416 15.39 -19.89 -16.47
CA GLN A 416 15.40 -20.01 -15.02
C GLN A 416 14.91 -21.39 -14.55
N GLU A 417 15.41 -21.81 -13.38
CA GLU A 417 14.98 -23.06 -12.75
C GLU A 417 13.45 -23.11 -12.54
N ALA A 418 12.87 -24.30 -12.71
CA ALA A 418 11.44 -24.52 -12.55
C ALA A 418 10.91 -24.04 -11.18
N SER A 419 11.70 -24.15 -10.11
CA SER A 419 11.34 -23.66 -8.78
C SER A 419 11.23 -22.13 -8.71
N VAL A 420 12.14 -21.40 -9.36
CA VAL A 420 12.12 -19.94 -9.47
C VAL A 420 10.90 -19.47 -10.25
N LEU A 421 10.62 -20.12 -11.38
CA LEU A 421 9.43 -19.82 -12.18
C LEU A 421 8.14 -20.10 -11.42
N HIS A 422 8.07 -21.23 -10.74
CA HIS A 422 6.93 -21.59 -9.91
C HIS A 422 6.69 -20.58 -8.78
N ASN A 423 7.76 -20.18 -8.08
CA ASN A 423 7.73 -19.14 -7.06
C ASN A 423 7.21 -17.81 -7.61
N LYS A 424 7.65 -17.41 -8.81
CA LYS A 424 7.16 -16.21 -9.48
C LYS A 424 5.67 -16.30 -9.83
N VAL A 425 5.20 -17.44 -10.33
CA VAL A 425 3.78 -17.67 -10.64
C VAL A 425 2.89 -17.51 -9.40
N ARG A 426 3.26 -18.15 -8.27
CA ARG A 426 2.46 -18.04 -7.03
C ARG A 426 2.61 -16.67 -6.35
N ALA A 427 3.77 -16.02 -6.47
CA ALA A 427 4.02 -14.67 -5.95
C ALA A 427 3.19 -13.60 -6.67
N PHE A 428 3.04 -13.71 -7.99
CA PHE A 428 2.35 -12.69 -8.79
C PHE A 428 0.89 -13.05 -9.10
N ALA A 429 0.36 -14.08 -8.43
CA ALA A 429 -1.05 -14.44 -8.51
C ALA A 429 -1.96 -13.24 -8.24
N GLY A 430 -2.97 -13.06 -9.10
CA GLY A 430 -3.78 -11.84 -9.13
C GLY A 430 -3.08 -10.73 -9.90
N TRP A 431 -2.26 -9.93 -9.22
CA TRP A 431 -1.54 -8.80 -9.80
C TRP A 431 -0.02 -8.91 -9.61
N PRO A 432 0.79 -8.65 -10.66
CA PRO A 432 0.38 -8.35 -12.04
C PRO A 432 -0.11 -9.58 -12.83
N GLY A 433 -0.03 -10.79 -12.25
CA GLY A 433 -0.08 -12.05 -12.97
C GLY A 433 1.28 -12.37 -13.59
N THR A 434 1.42 -13.57 -14.14
CA THR A 434 2.59 -13.97 -14.92
C THR A 434 2.24 -14.22 -16.38
N ARG A 435 3.18 -13.94 -17.27
CA ARG A 435 3.03 -14.06 -18.72
C ARG A 435 4.14 -14.92 -19.29
N ALA A 436 3.84 -15.70 -20.32
CA ALA A 436 4.79 -16.53 -21.05
C ALA A 436 4.60 -16.31 -22.55
N ARG A 437 5.67 -16.43 -23.33
CA ARG A 437 5.61 -16.55 -24.79
C ARG A 437 6.04 -17.96 -25.16
N VAL A 438 5.28 -18.59 -26.05
CA VAL A 438 5.58 -19.92 -26.59
C VAL A 438 5.44 -19.84 -28.10
N ALA A 439 6.39 -20.40 -28.85
CA ALA A 439 6.29 -20.54 -30.28
C ALA A 439 5.60 -21.85 -30.64
N ALA A 440 4.54 -21.78 -31.44
CA ALA A 440 3.90 -22.93 -32.06
C ALA A 440 4.39 -23.07 -33.50
N LEU A 441 5.09 -24.15 -33.83
CA LEU A 441 5.55 -24.48 -35.18
C LEU A 441 4.57 -25.48 -35.82
N ASP A 442 3.91 -25.09 -36.91
CA ASP A 442 3.14 -26.00 -37.73
C ASP A 442 4.08 -26.86 -38.61
N LYS A 443 4.09 -28.18 -38.40
CA LYS A 443 4.96 -29.10 -39.16
C LYS A 443 4.62 -29.17 -40.65
N LYS A 444 3.40 -28.85 -41.08
CA LYS A 444 2.99 -28.96 -42.49
C LYS A 444 3.37 -27.73 -43.29
N SER A 445 3.15 -26.55 -42.71
CA SER A 445 3.47 -25.27 -43.38
C SER A 445 4.86 -24.73 -43.05
N GLY A 446 5.48 -25.21 -41.96
CA GLY A 446 6.69 -24.63 -41.39
C GLY A 446 6.46 -23.25 -40.75
N GLN A 447 5.21 -22.79 -40.66
CA GLN A 447 4.88 -21.49 -40.11
C GLN A 447 4.99 -21.50 -38.57
N GLN A 448 5.62 -20.47 -38.02
CA GLN A 448 5.76 -20.25 -36.58
C GLN A 448 4.81 -19.15 -36.12
N ASN A 449 4.01 -19.44 -35.10
CA ASN A 449 3.11 -18.50 -34.47
C ASN A 449 3.48 -18.33 -32.99
N VAL A 450 3.73 -17.10 -32.55
CA VAL A 450 4.02 -16.82 -31.13
C VAL A 450 2.71 -16.62 -30.37
N LEU A 451 2.53 -17.40 -29.31
CA LEU A 451 1.40 -17.34 -28.40
C LEU A 451 1.81 -16.67 -27.09
N GLU A 452 1.05 -15.67 -26.66
CA GLU A 452 1.17 -15.08 -25.33
C GLU A 452 0.15 -15.70 -24.38
N LEU A 453 0.64 -16.27 -23.28
CA LEU A 453 -0.17 -16.99 -22.30
C LEU A 453 -0.07 -16.28 -20.95
N LYS A 454 -1.20 -16.06 -20.28
CA LYS A 454 -1.19 -15.71 -18.86
C LYS A 454 -1.14 -17.00 -18.05
N VAL A 455 -0.07 -17.20 -17.29
CA VAL A 455 0.11 -18.39 -16.44
C VAL A 455 -0.56 -18.13 -15.09
N ILE A 456 -1.46 -19.02 -14.67
CA ILE A 456 -2.26 -18.86 -13.44
C ILE A 456 -1.81 -19.84 -12.35
N THR A 457 -1.55 -21.09 -12.73
CA THR A 457 -1.15 -22.15 -11.81
C THR A 457 -0.04 -22.98 -12.43
N SER A 458 0.99 -23.28 -11.64
CA SER A 458 2.10 -24.13 -12.02
C SER A 458 2.51 -25.05 -10.87
N ARG A 459 3.36 -26.04 -11.15
CA ARG A 459 4.04 -26.89 -10.18
C ARG A 459 5.39 -27.35 -10.71
N VAL A 460 6.29 -27.69 -9.80
CA VAL A 460 7.57 -28.30 -10.13
C VAL A 460 7.42 -29.81 -10.21
N CYS A 461 7.95 -30.43 -11.26
CA CYS A 461 7.97 -31.87 -11.47
C CYS A 461 9.40 -32.39 -11.63
N GLY A 462 9.66 -33.61 -11.14
CA GLY A 462 10.89 -34.35 -11.42
C GLY A 462 10.87 -35.01 -12.79
N SER A 463 12.04 -35.30 -13.35
CA SER A 463 12.26 -35.77 -14.73
C SER A 463 11.76 -37.19 -15.05
N ASP A 464 11.11 -37.91 -14.12
CA ASP A 464 10.59 -39.27 -14.37
C ASP A 464 9.49 -39.33 -15.46
N ASN A 465 9.00 -38.17 -15.95
CA ASN A 465 8.00 -38.07 -17.02
C ASN A 465 8.53 -37.51 -18.35
N SER A 466 9.83 -37.19 -18.49
CA SER A 466 10.39 -36.66 -19.75
C SER A 466 10.93 -37.78 -20.63
N GLN A 467 10.06 -38.44 -21.39
CA GLN A 467 10.51 -39.21 -22.56
C GLN A 467 11.01 -38.24 -23.64
N GLY A 468 12.33 -38.12 -23.78
CA GLY A 468 13.02 -37.92 -25.06
C GLY A 468 12.72 -36.65 -25.89
N GLY A 469 12.50 -35.50 -25.26
CA GLY A 469 12.46 -34.20 -25.96
C GLY A 469 13.82 -33.49 -25.96
N GLU A 470 14.18 -32.81 -27.05
CA GLU A 470 15.26 -31.80 -27.05
C GLU A 470 15.01 -30.74 -25.97
N ALA A 471 16.08 -30.11 -25.48
CA ALA A 471 16.13 -29.32 -24.25
C ALA A 471 15.17 -28.09 -24.19
N ASP A 472 14.50 -27.74 -25.30
CA ASP A 472 13.63 -26.58 -25.41
C ASP A 472 12.19 -26.92 -25.84
N ASN A 473 11.85 -28.20 -26.01
CA ASN A 473 10.51 -28.58 -26.45
C ASN A 473 9.49 -28.54 -25.30
N VAL A 474 8.44 -27.74 -25.44
CA VAL A 474 7.30 -27.73 -24.52
C VAL A 474 6.42 -28.95 -24.77
N ILE A 475 6.27 -29.79 -23.75
CA ILE A 475 5.52 -31.05 -23.84
C ILE A 475 4.09 -30.81 -23.38
N PHE A 476 3.10 -31.14 -24.21
CA PHE A 476 1.71 -31.20 -23.76
C PHE A 476 1.43 -32.58 -23.17
N SER A 477 1.21 -32.65 -21.86
CA SER A 477 0.95 -33.90 -21.15
C SER A 477 -0.20 -33.76 -20.17
N ARG A 478 -1.17 -34.68 -20.25
CA ARG A 478 -2.32 -34.77 -19.33
C ARG A 478 -3.13 -33.46 -19.16
N GLY A 479 -3.16 -32.60 -20.18
CA GLY A 479 -3.87 -31.31 -20.14
C GLY A 479 -3.03 -30.13 -19.64
N SER A 480 -1.76 -30.35 -19.33
CA SER A 480 -0.80 -29.33 -18.89
C SER A 480 0.28 -29.07 -19.94
N LEU A 481 0.84 -27.86 -19.97
CA LEU A 481 2.07 -27.55 -20.68
C LEU A 481 3.26 -27.81 -19.74
N VAL A 482 4.24 -28.59 -20.18
CA VAL A 482 5.42 -28.94 -19.39
C VAL A 482 6.64 -28.32 -20.04
N PHE A 483 7.28 -27.40 -19.32
CA PHE A 483 8.49 -26.71 -19.74
C PHE A 483 9.70 -27.38 -19.06
N PRO A 484 10.51 -28.15 -19.80
CA PRO A 484 11.68 -28.81 -19.23
C PRO A 484 12.76 -27.80 -18.84
N TYR A 485 13.53 -28.10 -17.80
CA TYR A 485 14.69 -27.31 -17.38
C TYR A 485 15.88 -28.21 -17.03
N GLY A 486 16.99 -28.04 -17.76
CA GLY A 486 18.29 -28.65 -17.43
C GLY A 486 18.28 -30.19 -17.30
N GLY A 487 17.28 -30.88 -17.87
CA GLY A 487 17.12 -32.34 -17.82
C GLY A 487 16.74 -32.94 -16.45
N SER A 488 16.56 -32.12 -15.41
CA SER A 488 16.35 -32.60 -14.02
C SER A 488 15.01 -32.17 -13.42
N THR A 489 14.48 -31.03 -13.82
CA THR A 489 13.21 -30.49 -13.34
C THR A 489 12.37 -29.98 -14.50
N ALA A 490 11.06 -29.89 -14.32
CA ALA A 490 10.17 -29.28 -15.28
C ALA A 490 9.11 -28.43 -14.58
N LEU A 491 8.71 -27.33 -15.22
CA LEU A 491 7.58 -26.53 -14.80
C LEU A 491 6.33 -27.05 -15.51
N GLU A 492 5.42 -27.68 -14.78
CA GLU A 492 4.11 -28.05 -15.27
C GLU A 492 3.13 -26.89 -15.05
N VAL A 493 2.54 -26.38 -16.12
CA VAL A 493 1.54 -25.31 -16.14
C VAL A 493 0.16 -25.92 -16.41
N SER A 494 -0.71 -25.89 -15.40
CA SER A 494 -2.03 -26.55 -15.42
C SER A 494 -3.19 -25.60 -15.70
N GLU A 495 -3.02 -24.30 -15.46
CA GLU A 495 -4.06 -23.30 -15.65
C GLU A 495 -3.49 -22.05 -16.33
N ILE A 496 -4.09 -21.67 -17.45
CA ILE A 496 -3.72 -20.48 -18.21
C ILE A 496 -4.96 -19.70 -18.66
N LYS A 497 -4.77 -18.42 -18.94
CA LYS A 497 -5.76 -17.57 -19.59
C LYS A 497 -5.16 -16.99 -20.88
N GLU A 498 -5.84 -17.17 -22.00
CA GLU A 498 -5.45 -16.56 -23.27
C GLU A 498 -5.84 -15.07 -23.27
N ASN A 499 -4.97 -14.22 -23.82
CA ASN A 499 -5.30 -12.81 -24.03
C ASN A 499 -6.12 -12.70 -25.33
N LEU A 500 -7.41 -12.40 -25.22
CA LEU A 500 -8.36 -12.37 -26.34
C LEU A 500 -8.21 -11.17 -27.30
N GLU A 501 -7.05 -10.51 -27.35
CA GLU A 501 -6.74 -9.46 -28.34
C GLU A 501 -6.26 -10.06 -29.69
N CYS A 502 -6.77 -11.24 -30.05
CA CYS A 502 -6.59 -11.80 -31.38
C CYS A 502 -7.94 -11.75 -32.10
N GLU A 503 -8.18 -10.69 -32.88
CA GLU A 503 -9.44 -10.42 -33.62
C GLU A 503 -9.83 -11.51 -34.64
N SER A 504 -9.06 -12.60 -34.77
CA SER A 504 -9.35 -13.71 -35.68
C SER A 504 -9.91 -14.98 -35.03
N CYS A 505 -10.13 -15.01 -33.70
CA CYS A 505 -10.57 -16.22 -33.00
C CYS A 505 -11.94 -16.06 -32.34
N LEU A 506 -13.01 -16.31 -33.10
CA LEU A 506 -14.39 -16.41 -32.59
C LEU A 506 -14.58 -17.68 -31.75
N ILE A 507 -14.47 -17.61 -30.41
CA ILE A 507 -15.05 -18.63 -29.52
C ILE A 507 -15.66 -17.97 -28.27
N ASP A 508 -16.87 -18.42 -27.93
CA ASP A 508 -17.70 -18.01 -26.80
C ASP A 508 -16.98 -18.21 -25.44
N SER A 509 -17.05 -17.18 -24.60
CA SER A 509 -16.33 -17.03 -23.33
C SER A 509 -16.72 -18.03 -22.22
N SER A 510 -17.76 -18.85 -22.45
CA SER A 510 -18.33 -19.77 -21.46
C SER A 510 -17.72 -21.19 -21.48
N GLU A 511 -16.84 -21.52 -22.43
CA GLU A 511 -16.20 -22.87 -22.55
C GLU A 511 -14.70 -22.92 -22.15
N LEU A 512 -14.15 -21.85 -21.57
CA LEU A 512 -12.70 -21.70 -21.26
C LEU A 512 -12.26 -22.49 -20.00
N ASN A 513 -12.39 -23.82 -20.03
CA ASN A 513 -11.52 -24.71 -19.26
C ASN A 513 -10.27 -25.00 -20.10
N SER A 514 -9.10 -24.69 -19.54
CA SER A 514 -7.76 -24.70 -20.16
C SER A 514 -7.42 -25.96 -20.97
N ALA A 515 -8.03 -27.11 -20.66
CA ALA A 515 -7.83 -28.33 -21.43
C ALA A 515 -8.50 -28.30 -22.83
N ASN A 516 -9.65 -27.67 -23.03
CA ASN A 516 -10.40 -27.79 -24.30
C ASN A 516 -10.04 -26.73 -25.34
N VAL A 517 -9.71 -25.50 -24.93
CA VAL A 517 -9.28 -24.44 -25.86
C VAL A 517 -7.87 -24.72 -26.37
N LEU A 518 -6.94 -25.12 -25.48
CA LEU A 518 -5.63 -25.58 -25.91
C LEU A 518 -5.75 -26.84 -26.74
N ARG A 519 -6.50 -27.87 -26.31
CA ARG A 519 -6.66 -29.09 -27.12
C ARG A 519 -7.29 -28.82 -28.49
N ARG A 520 -8.30 -27.94 -28.63
CA ARG A 520 -8.87 -27.56 -29.95
C ARG A 520 -7.87 -26.86 -30.89
N LYS A 521 -6.89 -26.10 -30.37
CA LYS A 521 -5.79 -25.50 -31.15
C LYS A 521 -4.59 -26.44 -31.32
N ILE A 522 -4.29 -27.29 -30.33
CA ILE A 522 -3.13 -28.21 -30.25
C ILE A 522 -3.37 -29.51 -31.02
N THR A 523 -4.58 -30.07 -31.00
CA THR A 523 -4.86 -31.37 -31.62
C THR A 523 -5.38 -31.26 -33.04
N LYS A 524 -5.45 -30.05 -33.62
CA LYS A 524 -5.88 -29.88 -35.01
C LYS A 524 -4.72 -29.98 -36.00
N ASP A 525 -3.50 -29.65 -35.59
CA ASP A 525 -2.33 -29.68 -36.46
C ASP A 525 -1.13 -30.23 -35.71
N ASP A 526 -0.27 -30.95 -36.43
CA ASP A 526 0.95 -31.60 -35.95
C ASP A 526 1.98 -30.58 -35.42
N ALA A 527 1.67 -29.76 -34.42
CA ALA A 527 2.50 -28.65 -34.00
C ALA A 527 3.56 -29.05 -32.96
N ILE A 528 4.76 -28.45 -33.06
CA ILE A 528 5.81 -28.50 -32.02
C ILE A 528 5.78 -27.16 -31.27
N PHE A 529 5.88 -27.19 -29.94
CA PHE A 529 5.98 -25.99 -29.13
C PHE A 529 7.43 -25.78 -28.68
N LEU A 530 7.97 -24.59 -28.96
CA LEU A 530 9.32 -24.12 -28.63
C LEU A 530 9.25 -22.92 -27.67
#